data_AF-A0A841R8M1-F1
#
_entry.id   AF-A0A841R8M1-F1
#
_cell.length_a   1.000
_cell.length_b   1.000
_cell.length_c   1.000
_cell.angle_alpha   90.00
_cell.angle_beta   90.00
_cell.angle_gamma   90.00
#
_symmetry.space_group_name_H-M   'P 1'
#
loop_
_entity.id
_entity.type
_entity.pdbx_description
1 polymer ?
#
loop_
_entity_poly.entity_id
_entity_poly.type
_entity_poly.pdbx_seq_one_letter_code
_entity_poly.pdbx_strand_id
1 'polypeptide(L)' 'MEDKKCALCGAVIDRYDEFLHHFDLGDGLEKEICSKCSDRILKHQQEVFAKLFPTKAAKKRYNRS' A
#
# COMPACT_ATOMS: atom_id res chain seq x y z
N MET A 1 -7.80 -16.83 18.50
CA MET A 1 -7.25 -15.69 17.74
C MET A 1 -7.24 -16.13 16.30
N GLU A 2 -8.01 -15.47 15.45
CA GLU A 2 -8.06 -15.78 14.03
C GLU A 2 -6.85 -15.13 13.35
N ASP A 3 -6.06 -15.93 12.64
CA ASP A 3 -4.89 -15.44 11.91
C ASP A 3 -5.35 -14.58 10.73
N LYS A 4 -5.15 -13.27 10.83
CA LYS A 4 -5.46 -12.33 9.75
C LYS A 4 -4.50 -12.57 8.58
N LYS A 5 -5.05 -12.79 7.38
CA LYS A 5 -4.27 -13.03 6.16
C LYS A 5 -4.31 -11.82 5.25
N CYS A 6 -3.16 -11.47 4.68
CA CYS A 6 -3.07 -10.43 3.68
C CYS A 6 -3.88 -10.82 2.43
N ALA A 7 -4.83 -9.97 2.04
CA ALA A 7 -5.68 -10.16 0.87
C ALA A 7 -4.90 -10.18 -0.47
N LEU A 8 -3.69 -9.61 -0.49
CA LEU A 8 -2.88 -9.51 -1.72
C LEU A 8 -1.88 -10.65 -1.90
N CYS A 9 -1.22 -11.09 -0.83
CA CYS A 9 -0.19 -12.12 -0.91
C CYS A 9 -0.55 -13.42 -0.19
N GLY A 10 -1.68 -13.48 0.52
CA GLY A 10 -2.15 -14.64 1.27
C GLY A 10 -1.35 -14.97 2.53
N ALA A 11 -0.26 -14.26 2.81
CA ALA A 11 0.56 -14.47 3.98
C ALA A 11 -0.18 -14.08 5.27
N VAL A 12 0.06 -14.84 6.34
CA VAL A 12 -0.40 -14.46 7.69
C VAL A 12 0.30 -13.18 8.11
N ILE A 13 -0.47 -12.25 8.68
CA ILE A 13 0.02 -10.99 9.22
C ILE A 13 0.55 -11.26 10.62
N ASP A 14 1.88 -11.26 10.77
CA ASP A 14 2.51 -11.28 12.10
C ASP A 14 2.21 -9.96 12.81
N ARG A 15 1.82 -10.03 14.09
CA ARG A 15 1.47 -8.88 14.94
C ARG A 15 0.48 -7.93 14.25
N TYR A 16 -0.72 -8.43 14.03
CA TYR A 16 -1.81 -7.66 13.47
C TYR A 16 -2.11 -6.40 14.32
N ASP A 17 -1.90 -5.25 13.69
CA ASP A 17 -2.39 -3.93 14.10
C ASP A 17 -3.47 -3.44 13.12
N GLU A 18 -4.64 -3.06 13.63
CA GLU A 18 -5.77 -2.62 12.81
C GLU A 18 -5.46 -1.32 12.05
N PHE A 19 -4.81 -0.34 12.68
CA PHE A 19 -4.49 0.92 12.02
C PHE A 19 -3.50 0.75 10.84
N LEU A 20 -2.60 -0.23 10.94
CA LEU A 20 -1.59 -0.49 9.90
C LEU A 20 -2.05 -1.47 8.81
N HIS A 21 -2.89 -2.43 9.16
CA HIS A 21 -3.23 -3.54 8.25
C HIS A 21 -4.65 -3.50 7.72
N HIS A 22 -5.56 -2.78 8.37
CA HIS A 22 -6.92 -2.62 7.88
C HIS A 22 -6.99 -1.53 6.82
N PHE A 23 -7.52 -1.87 5.65
CA PHE A 23 -7.75 -0.95 4.54
C PHE A 23 -9.24 -0.89 4.23
N ASP A 24 -9.82 0.28 4.45
CA ASP A 24 -11.15 0.63 3.95
C ASP A 24 -11.02 1.26 2.56
N LEU A 25 -11.58 0.58 1.55
CA LEU A 25 -11.58 1.02 0.16
C LEU A 25 -12.87 1.76 -0.24
N GLY A 26 -13.79 1.97 0.71
CA GLY A 26 -15.13 2.49 0.46
C GLY A 26 -16.12 1.40 0.06
N ASP A 27 -17.40 1.75 -0.02
CA ASP A 27 -18.50 0.85 -0.42
C ASP A 27 -18.61 -0.44 0.42
N GLY A 28 -18.16 -0.40 1.67
CA GLY A 28 -18.11 -1.57 2.57
C GLY A 28 -17.04 -2.59 2.17
N LEU A 29 -16.10 -2.22 1.31
CA LEU A 29 -14.99 -3.08 0.90
C LEU A 29 -13.79 -2.88 1.82
N GLU A 30 -13.70 -3.74 2.82
CA GLU A 30 -12.59 -3.79 3.75
C GLU A 30 -11.63 -4.94 3.38
N LYS A 31 -10.32 -4.69 3.51
CA LYS A 31 -9.26 -5.67 3.25
C LYS A 31 -8.16 -5.59 4.30
N GLU A 32 -7.64 -6.74 4.66
CA GLU A 32 -6.44 -6.85 5.48
C GLU A 32 -5.21 -6.92 4.57
N ILE A 33 -4.25 -6.03 4.75
CA ILE A 33 -3.04 -5.94 3.91
C ILE A 33 -1.82 -5.88 4.82
N CYS A 34 -0.85 -6.78 4.61
CA CYS A 34 0.39 -6.76 5.37
C CYS A 34 1.26 -5.55 5.00
N SER A 35 2.11 -5.08 5.94
CA SER A 35 2.93 -3.87 5.74
C SER A 35 3.79 -3.93 4.47
N LYS A 36 4.34 -5.11 4.12
CA LYS A 36 5.13 -5.29 2.88
C LYS A 36 4.32 -5.01 1.61
N CYS A 37 3.05 -5.38 1.59
CA CYS A 37 2.16 -5.11 0.47
C CYS A 37 1.70 -3.66 0.47
N SER A 38 1.40 -3.09 1.65
CA SER A 38 1.09 -1.67 1.82
C SER A 38 2.20 -0.77 1.28
N ASP A 39 3.46 -1.05 1.61
CA ASP A 39 4.62 -0.31 1.10
C ASP A 39 4.74 -0.35 -0.43
N ARG A 40 4.48 -1.51 -1.03
CA ARG A 40 4.49 -1.67 -2.50
C ARG A 40 3.39 -0.84 -3.16
N ILE A 41 2.18 -0.85 -2.59
CA ILE A 41 1.06 -0.04 -3.07
C ILE A 41 1.41 1.44 -2.97
N LEU A 42 1.87 1.90 -1.81
CA LEU A 42 2.24 3.30 -1.59
C LEU A 42 3.31 3.76 -2.56
N LYS A 43 4.36 2.95 -2.78
CA LYS A 43 5.40 3.26 -3.76
C LYS A 43 4.84 3.37 -5.18
N HIS A 44 3.98 2.43 -5.59
CA HIS A 44 3.35 2.48 -6.90
C HIS A 44 2.49 3.74 -7.07
N GLN A 45 1.67 4.09 -6.07
CA GLN A 45 0.85 5.30 -6.09
C GLN A 45 1.71 6.57 -6.15
N GLN A 46 2.82 6.62 -5.42
CA GLN A 46 3.78 7.73 -5.50
C GLN A 46 4.38 7.87 -6.90
N GLU A 47 4.72 6.76 -7.56
CA GLU A 47 5.23 6.75 -8.94
C GLU A 47 4.17 7.23 -9.93
N VAL A 48 2.92 6.76 -9.80
CA VAL A 48 1.78 7.22 -10.62
C VAL A 48 1.55 8.71 -10.43
N PHE A 49 1.46 9.17 -9.18
CA PHE A 49 1.26 10.58 -8.87
C PHE A 49 2.41 11.46 -9.39
N ALA A 50 3.66 10.99 -9.28
CA ALA A 50 4.82 11.69 -9.82
C ALA A 50 4.79 11.82 -11.35
N LYS A 51 4.22 10.85 -12.07
CA LYS A 51 4.03 10.91 -13.52
C LYS A 51 2.90 11.86 -13.92
N LEU A 52 1.76 11.81 -13.21
CA LEU A 52 0.60 12.64 -13.49
C LEU A 52 0.81 14.12 -13.11
N PHE A 53 1.50 14.37 -11.99
CA PHE A 53 1.74 15.71 -11.44
C PHE A 53 3.24 15.95 -11.22
N PRO A 54 4.03 16.11 -12.30
CA PRO A 54 5.48 16.07 -12.21
C PRO A 54 6.06 17.38 -11.66
N THR A 55 6.34 17.40 -10.35
CA THR A 55 7.11 18.47 -9.70
C THR A 55 8.62 18.31 -9.95
N LYS A 56 9.42 19.37 -9.74
CA LYS A 56 10.89 19.29 -9.84
C LYS A 56 11.47 18.19 -8.93
N ALA A 57 10.96 18.08 -7.70
CA ALA A 57 11.37 17.05 -6.74
C ALA A 57 10.95 15.64 -7.19
N ALA A 58 9.71 15.48 -7.70
CA ALA A 58 9.21 14.22 -8.21
C ALA A 58 10.02 13.74 -9.43
N LYS A 59 10.35 14.63 -10.37
CA LYS A 59 11.24 14.32 -11.50
C LYS A 59 12.60 13.82 -11.02
N LYS A 60 13.23 14.48 -10.05
CA LYS A 60 14.52 14.02 -9.49
C LYS A 60 14.44 12.62 -8.85
N ARG A 61 13.31 12.30 -8.19
CA ARG A 61 13.14 11.04 -7.44
C ARG A 61 12.69 9.87 -8.30
N TYR A 62 11.81 10.11 -9.27
CA TYR A 62 11.11 9.07 -10.04
C TYR A 62 11.39 9.10 -11.55
N ASN A 63 12.03 10.15 -12.08
CA ASN A 63 12.41 10.26 -13.50
C ASN A 63 13.89 9.87 -13.73
N ARG A 64 14.39 8.86 -12.99
CA ARG A 64 15.66 8.18 -13.30
C ARG A 64 15.42 7.24 -14.48
N SER A 65 15.25 7.82 -15.65
CA SER A 65 15.42 7.18 -16.96
C SER A 65 16.79 7.51 -17.49
#